data_AF-A0A3B0Z554-F1
#
_entry.id   AF-A0A3B0Z554-F1
#
_cell.length_a   1.000
_cell.length_b   1.000
_cell.length_c   1.000
_cell.angle_alpha   90.00
_cell.angle_beta   90.00
_cell.angle_gamma   90.00
#
_symmetry.space_group_name_H-M   'P 1'
#
loop_
_entity.id
_entity.type
_entity.pdbx_description
1 polymer ?
#
loop_
_entity_poly.entity_id
_entity_poly.type
_entity_poly.pdbx_seq_one_letter_code
_entity_poly.pdbx_strand_id
1 'polypeptide(L)'
;MFFFNRRFNRVNVASKWSTTVLRFNFIVLLLLAVSAQATAMTVYDVIQLSKKNYSDQDIITLIEVTDSAFELKAEDIPHLAELGVSELVIQAMLSAIPAEPSVKSTPNTVASQLTALPSGNSSGNLAPRAKIDSESLLEEGSGGHHHQIIKLFGIRLFVLRDEGGYPSVAARAKTVAERLRTASAVDGQFRPAHVAGSDVVIFAVSGTTQTVLVVSVSAQDASAYQRRSGRQVTPDLLAAYWSNLLTDYWSIALGSQPPDRLAMLHEGDALQKLYDGLDKSIDNNTARLASAFQSLPKQERDHLLQLAISVPHGFNAADEHTSETP
;
A
#
# COMPACT_ATOMS: atom_id res chain seq x y z
N MET A 1 79.73 33.77 2.05
CA MET A 1 80.70 34.52 2.89
C MET A 1 79.92 35.14 4.04
N PHE A 2 80.15 34.67 5.27
CA PHE A 2 79.78 35.21 6.61
C PHE A 2 78.28 35.49 6.92
N PHE A 3 77.73 35.35 8.14
CA PHE A 3 77.93 34.54 9.36
C PHE A 3 76.89 35.06 10.38
N PHE A 4 76.49 34.22 11.34
CA PHE A 4 75.89 34.53 12.67
C PHE A 4 74.43 35.09 12.74
N ASN A 5 73.58 34.83 13.74
CA ASN A 5 73.47 33.87 14.85
C ASN A 5 72.24 34.27 15.72
N ARG A 6 71.68 33.29 16.46
CA ARG A 6 71.00 33.42 17.77
C ARG A 6 69.66 34.22 17.81
N ARG A 7 68.56 33.70 18.38
CA ARG A 7 68.43 33.23 19.77
C ARG A 7 67.20 32.33 19.97
N PHE A 8 67.36 31.43 20.94
CA PHE A 8 66.37 30.55 21.54
C PHE A 8 65.21 31.32 22.20
N ASN A 9 64.00 30.75 22.15
CA ASN A 9 63.15 30.77 23.35
C ASN A 9 62.47 29.41 23.54
N ARG A 10 62.87 28.74 24.63
CA ARG A 10 62.21 27.55 25.17
C ARG A 10 60.94 27.99 25.88
N VAL A 11 59.80 27.37 25.55
CA VAL A 11 58.69 27.29 26.49
C VAL A 11 58.46 25.81 26.77
N ASN A 12 58.83 25.42 27.99
CA ASN A 12 58.45 24.16 28.61
C ASN A 12 56.92 24.19 28.80
N VAL A 13 56.20 23.27 28.17
CA VAL A 13 54.84 22.92 28.59
C VAL A 13 54.87 21.50 29.11
N ALA A 14 54.46 21.40 30.37
CA ALA A 14 54.55 20.23 31.21
C ALA A 14 53.84 19.02 30.60
N SER A 15 54.56 17.90 30.58
CA SER A 15 54.03 16.57 30.33
C SER A 15 53.12 16.14 31.48
N LYS A 16 51.80 16.22 31.29
CA LYS A 16 50.84 15.47 32.11
C LYS A 16 50.71 14.07 31.52
N TRP A 17 51.43 13.13 32.10
CA TRP A 17 51.16 11.71 31.98
C TRP A 17 49.87 11.43 32.76
N SER A 18 48.80 11.08 32.06
CA SER A 18 47.60 10.52 32.68
C SER A 18 47.24 9.23 31.96
N THR A 19 47.67 8.13 32.58
CA THR A 19 47.06 6.80 32.59
C THR A 19 45.82 6.64 31.70
N THR A 20 46.06 6.34 30.43
CA THR A 20 45.03 5.84 29.50
C THR A 20 45.37 4.40 29.18
N VAL A 21 45.09 3.51 30.13
CA VAL A 21 45.09 2.07 29.87
C VAL A 21 43.75 1.57 30.38
N LEU A 22 43.05 0.83 29.51
CA LEU A 22 41.97 -0.10 29.85
C LEU A 22 40.50 0.42 29.84
N ARG A 23 40.03 1.08 28.77
CA ARG A 23 38.58 1.15 28.41
C ARG A 23 38.32 1.23 26.89
N PHE A 24 39.10 0.52 26.08
CA PHE A 24 39.01 0.60 24.62
C PHE A 24 38.83 -0.79 23.99
N ASN A 25 37.75 -1.51 24.38
CA ASN A 25 37.45 -2.81 23.78
C ASN A 25 35.96 -3.24 23.90
N PHE A 26 35.01 -2.30 23.86
CA PHE A 26 33.57 -2.64 23.93
C PHE A 26 32.67 -1.99 22.88
N ILE A 27 33.19 -1.10 22.03
CA ILE A 27 32.37 -0.39 21.02
C ILE A 27 32.41 -1.08 19.64
N VAL A 28 33.41 -1.93 19.36
CA VAL A 28 33.53 -2.60 18.04
C VAL A 28 32.68 -3.86 17.92
N LEU A 29 32.22 -4.46 19.03
CA LEU A 29 31.43 -5.69 19.00
C LEU A 29 29.91 -5.45 18.83
N LEU A 30 29.42 -4.21 18.96
CA LEU A 30 27.98 -3.90 18.88
C LEU A 30 27.51 -3.49 17.47
N LEU A 31 28.40 -3.45 16.47
CA LEU A 31 28.12 -2.99 15.11
C LEU A 31 27.86 -4.11 14.08
N LEU A 32 27.85 -5.39 14.50
CA LEU A 32 27.67 -6.55 13.61
C LEU A 32 26.30 -7.24 13.72
N ALA A 33 25.34 -6.66 14.43
CA ALA A 33 23.99 -7.22 14.55
C ALA A 33 22.96 -6.51 13.66
N VAL A 34 23.37 -6.01 12.50
CA VAL A 34 22.40 -5.69 11.43
C VAL A 34 22.01 -7.01 10.80
N SER A 35 21.00 -7.65 11.38
CA SER A 35 20.34 -8.82 10.79
C SER A 35 19.78 -8.40 9.43
N ALA A 36 20.56 -8.62 8.37
CA ALA A 36 20.06 -8.54 7.01
C ALA A 36 18.96 -9.59 6.90
N GLN A 37 17.71 -9.15 7.02
CA GLN A 37 16.58 -9.99 6.67
C GLN A 37 16.66 -10.14 5.15
N ALA A 38 17.26 -11.24 4.72
CA ALA A 38 17.25 -11.65 3.33
C ALA A 38 15.78 -11.78 2.95
N THR A 39 15.32 -10.90 2.06
CA THR A 39 13.97 -10.96 1.54
C THR A 39 13.89 -12.15 0.60
N ALA A 40 12.96 -13.06 0.86
CA ALA A 40 12.72 -14.20 -0.02
C ALA A 40 12.43 -13.68 -1.44
N MET A 41 13.07 -14.30 -2.43
CA MET A 41 12.91 -13.99 -3.83
C MET A 41 11.55 -14.46 -4.35
N THR A 42 10.95 -13.65 -5.21
CA THR A 42 9.72 -14.01 -5.92
C THR A 42 10.03 -14.65 -7.29
N VAL A 43 9.04 -15.32 -7.88
CA VAL A 43 9.11 -15.83 -9.27
C VAL A 43 9.50 -14.72 -10.25
N TYR A 44 8.98 -13.51 -10.04
CA TYR A 44 9.28 -12.35 -10.86
C TYR A 44 10.74 -11.92 -10.77
N ASP A 45 11.35 -11.99 -9.59
CA ASP A 45 12.77 -11.65 -9.40
C ASP A 45 13.67 -12.62 -10.17
N VAL A 46 13.34 -13.92 -10.15
CA VAL A 46 14.06 -14.94 -10.92
C VAL A 46 13.99 -14.65 -12.42
N ILE A 47 12.81 -14.33 -12.95
CA ILE A 47 12.62 -13.96 -14.36
C ILE A 47 13.48 -12.72 -14.71
N GLN A 48 13.50 -11.72 -13.84
CA GLN A 48 14.27 -10.50 -14.07
C GLN A 48 15.79 -10.74 -14.03
N LEU A 49 16.28 -11.59 -13.12
CA LEU A 49 17.69 -11.96 -13.06
C LEU A 49 18.11 -12.73 -14.32
N SER A 50 17.29 -13.70 -14.76
CA SER A 50 17.53 -14.41 -16.02
C SER A 50 17.60 -13.43 -17.21
N LYS A 51 16.64 -12.51 -17.34
CA LYS A 51 16.63 -11.48 -18.41
C LYS A 51 17.83 -10.54 -18.38
N LYS A 52 18.44 -10.35 -17.21
CA LYS A 52 19.68 -9.57 -17.04
C LYS A 52 20.94 -10.39 -17.28
N ASN A 53 20.81 -11.63 -17.76
CA ASN A 53 21.90 -12.56 -18.02
C ASN A 53 22.75 -12.87 -16.78
N TYR A 54 22.13 -12.93 -15.60
CA TYR A 54 22.78 -13.55 -14.45
C TYR A 54 23.02 -15.02 -14.76
N SER A 55 24.14 -15.58 -14.26
CA SER A 55 24.40 -17.00 -14.48
C SER A 55 23.39 -17.84 -13.71
N ASP A 56 23.03 -19.01 -14.26
CA ASP A 56 22.14 -19.97 -13.59
C ASP A 56 22.63 -20.27 -12.16
N GLN A 57 23.95 -20.42 -11.99
CA GLN A 57 24.56 -20.69 -10.70
C GLN A 57 24.36 -19.54 -9.71
N ASP A 58 24.48 -18.28 -10.14
CA ASP A 58 24.26 -17.13 -9.26
C ASP A 58 22.80 -17.05 -8.82
N ILE A 59 21.86 -17.32 -9.73
CA ILE A 59 20.43 -17.32 -9.42
C ILE A 59 20.10 -18.44 -8.42
N ILE A 60 20.63 -19.65 -8.64
CA ILE A 60 20.46 -20.80 -7.73
C ILE A 60 21.04 -20.47 -6.35
N THR A 61 22.26 -19.93 -6.30
CA THR A 61 22.87 -19.53 -5.02
C THR A 61 22.05 -18.45 -4.31
N LEU A 62 21.43 -17.51 -5.04
CA LEU A 62 20.54 -16.54 -4.43
C LEU A 62 19.28 -17.19 -3.86
N ILE A 63 18.67 -18.14 -4.57
CA ILE A 63 17.52 -18.92 -4.08
C ILE A 63 17.86 -19.62 -2.76
N GLU A 64 19.03 -20.28 -2.71
CA GLU A 64 19.52 -20.99 -1.52
C GLU A 64 19.83 -20.04 -0.36
N VAL A 65 20.55 -18.94 -0.61
CA VAL A 65 20.98 -17.99 0.45
C VAL A 65 19.80 -17.23 1.05
N THR A 66 18.74 -17.01 0.28
CA THR A 66 17.54 -16.29 0.72
C THR A 66 16.48 -17.21 1.32
N ASP A 67 16.74 -18.53 1.38
CA ASP A 67 15.75 -19.55 1.76
C ASP A 67 14.41 -19.34 1.03
N SER A 68 14.48 -19.00 -0.26
CA SER A 68 13.29 -18.70 -1.07
C SER A 68 12.48 -19.97 -1.32
N ALA A 69 11.16 -19.85 -1.30
CA ALA A 69 10.26 -20.95 -1.63
C ALA A 69 9.24 -20.51 -2.68
N PHE A 70 8.95 -21.39 -3.63
CA PHE A 70 8.10 -21.08 -4.77
C PHE A 70 6.94 -22.06 -4.85
N GLU A 71 5.71 -21.53 -4.88
CA GLU A 71 4.52 -22.32 -5.15
C GLU A 71 4.28 -22.35 -6.66
N LEU A 72 4.95 -23.29 -7.36
CA LEU A 72 4.82 -23.47 -8.80
C LEU A 72 3.80 -24.57 -9.12
N LYS A 73 2.89 -24.29 -10.05
CA LYS A 73 1.99 -25.28 -10.65
C LYS A 73 2.60 -25.87 -11.90
N ALA A 74 2.07 -27.02 -12.34
CA ALA A 74 2.52 -27.68 -13.56
C ALA A 74 2.38 -26.78 -14.82
N GLU A 75 1.36 -25.90 -14.84
CA GLU A 75 1.14 -24.92 -15.91
C GLU A 75 2.16 -23.76 -15.93
N ASP A 76 2.84 -23.50 -14.81
CA ASP A 76 3.82 -22.40 -14.72
C ASP A 76 5.17 -22.77 -15.35
N ILE A 77 5.52 -24.06 -15.37
CA ILE A 77 6.80 -24.56 -15.88
C ILE A 77 7.06 -24.15 -17.34
N PRO A 78 6.17 -24.47 -18.31
CA PRO A 78 6.40 -24.06 -19.70
C PRO A 78 6.46 -22.54 -19.84
N HIS A 79 5.69 -21.79 -19.04
CA HIS A 79 5.69 -20.34 -19.08
C HIS A 79 7.02 -19.73 -18.61
N LEU A 80 7.64 -20.29 -17.55
CA LEU A 80 8.94 -19.84 -17.06
C LEU A 80 10.04 -20.07 -18.11
N ALA A 81 10.02 -21.20 -18.80
CA ALA A 81 10.94 -21.50 -19.89
C ALA A 81 10.77 -20.52 -21.06
N GLU A 82 9.52 -20.22 -21.46
CA GLU A 82 9.21 -19.22 -22.49
C GLU A 82 9.70 -17.81 -22.12
N LEU A 83 9.72 -17.48 -20.83
CA LEU A 83 10.22 -16.22 -20.29
C LEU A 83 11.74 -16.16 -20.14
N GLY A 84 12.45 -17.22 -20.53
CA GLY A 84 13.91 -17.30 -20.54
C GLY A 84 14.53 -17.87 -19.28
N VAL A 85 13.75 -18.37 -18.31
CA VAL A 85 14.31 -19.04 -17.13
C VAL A 85 14.85 -20.41 -17.56
N SER A 86 16.10 -20.72 -17.23
CA SER A 86 16.71 -21.99 -17.59
C SER A 86 16.12 -23.16 -16.79
N GLU A 87 16.14 -24.34 -17.37
CA GLU A 87 15.64 -25.58 -16.74
C GLU A 87 16.30 -25.85 -15.38
N LEU A 88 17.61 -25.55 -15.25
CA LEU A 88 18.35 -25.71 -13.99
C LEU A 88 17.80 -24.81 -12.89
N VAL A 89 17.47 -23.56 -13.21
CA VAL A 89 16.88 -22.62 -12.27
C VAL A 89 15.44 -23.03 -11.92
N ILE A 90 14.64 -23.47 -12.90
CA ILE A 90 13.29 -23.98 -12.65
C ILE A 90 13.34 -25.19 -11.70
N GLN A 91 14.29 -26.12 -11.92
CA GLN A 91 14.47 -27.27 -11.05
C GLN A 91 14.88 -26.87 -9.63
N ALA A 92 15.74 -25.85 -9.49
CA ALA A 92 16.09 -25.29 -8.18
C ALA A 92 14.88 -24.66 -7.50
N MET A 93 14.04 -23.90 -8.21
CA MET A 93 12.80 -23.33 -7.68
C MET A 93 11.83 -24.43 -7.20
N LEU A 94 11.68 -25.52 -7.96
CA LEU A 94 10.83 -26.66 -7.59
C LEU A 94 11.38 -27.45 -6.40
N SER A 95 12.71 -27.48 -6.24
CA SER A 95 13.39 -28.17 -5.13
C SER A 95 13.47 -27.31 -3.87
N ALA A 96 13.16 -26.02 -3.97
CA ALA A 96 13.21 -25.09 -2.86
C ALA A 96 12.01 -25.33 -1.93
N ILE A 97 12.24 -26.14 -0.90
CA ILE A 97 11.23 -26.49 0.09
C ILE A 97 11.03 -25.26 0.99
N PRO A 98 9.78 -24.81 1.22
CA PRO A 98 9.50 -23.80 2.24
C PRO A 98 10.13 -24.25 3.55
N ALA A 99 11.03 -23.44 4.12
CA ALA A 99 11.43 -23.63 5.50
C ALA A 99 10.15 -23.77 6.30
N GLU A 100 9.92 -24.94 6.93
CA GLU A 100 8.71 -25.17 7.71
C GLU A 100 8.53 -23.94 8.59
N PRO A 101 7.39 -23.22 8.48
CA PRO A 101 7.23 -21.99 9.22
C PRO A 101 7.48 -22.38 10.66
N SER A 102 8.56 -21.87 11.25
CA SER A 102 8.88 -22.16 12.64
C SER A 102 7.67 -21.69 13.41
N VAL A 103 6.81 -22.65 13.79
CA VAL A 103 5.57 -22.42 14.50
C VAL A 103 5.96 -22.09 15.93
N LYS A 104 6.64 -20.95 16.12
CA LYS A 104 6.44 -20.15 17.31
C LYS A 104 5.02 -19.63 17.18
N SER A 105 4.10 -20.48 17.62
CA SER A 105 2.70 -20.22 17.89
C SER A 105 2.57 -18.92 18.67
N THR A 106 2.54 -17.81 17.93
CA THR A 106 1.97 -16.56 18.41
C THR A 106 0.58 -16.58 17.82
N PRO A 107 -0.49 -16.64 18.63
CA PRO A 107 -1.83 -16.80 18.09
C PRO A 107 -2.15 -15.62 17.20
N ASN A 108 -2.33 -15.87 15.90
CA ASN A 108 -2.85 -14.91 14.94
C ASN A 108 -4.37 -14.69 15.15
N THR A 109 -4.77 -14.51 16.41
CA THR A 109 -6.13 -14.25 16.90
C THR A 109 -6.32 -12.74 17.11
N VAL A 110 -5.79 -11.92 16.21
CA VAL A 110 -5.95 -10.46 16.28
C VAL A 110 -6.74 -9.92 15.09
N ALA A 111 -6.80 -10.65 13.97
CA ALA A 111 -7.65 -10.29 12.84
C ALA A 111 -9.17 -10.40 13.14
N SER A 112 -9.56 -11.14 14.19
CA SER A 112 -10.95 -11.23 14.64
C SER A 112 -11.35 -10.17 15.67
N GLN A 113 -10.43 -9.29 16.10
CA GLN A 113 -10.71 -8.27 17.12
C GLN A 113 -10.92 -6.85 16.57
N LEU A 114 -10.69 -6.58 15.27
CA LEU A 114 -11.28 -5.41 14.60
C LEU A 114 -12.76 -5.68 14.30
N THR A 115 -13.51 -5.69 15.39
CA THR A 115 -14.90 -5.25 15.54
C THR A 115 -15.84 -5.72 14.42
N ALA A 116 -16.37 -6.92 14.60
CA ALA A 116 -17.78 -7.12 14.29
C ALA A 116 -18.54 -5.97 14.98
N LEU A 117 -19.27 -5.14 14.21
CA LEU A 117 -20.20 -4.20 14.82
C LEU A 117 -21.00 -4.97 15.87
N PRO A 118 -21.12 -4.49 17.12
CA PRO A 118 -21.93 -5.16 18.11
C PRO A 118 -23.31 -5.34 17.48
N SER A 119 -23.68 -6.59 17.24
CA SER A 119 -24.99 -7.00 16.75
C SER A 119 -26.02 -6.82 17.88
N GLY A 120 -25.96 -5.67 18.56
CA GLY A 120 -26.89 -5.27 19.58
C GLY A 120 -28.23 -5.02 18.91
N ASN A 121 -29.23 -5.77 19.36
CA ASN A 121 -30.60 -5.88 18.84
C ASN A 121 -31.43 -4.57 18.83
N SER A 122 -30.80 -3.40 18.89
CA SER A 122 -31.41 -2.08 18.70
C SER A 122 -30.97 -1.45 17.38
N SER A 123 -30.63 -2.28 16.39
CA SER A 123 -30.49 -1.86 15.00
C SER A 123 -31.85 -1.45 14.48
N GLY A 124 -32.24 -0.19 14.74
CA GLY A 124 -33.10 0.51 13.80
C GLY A 124 -32.53 0.24 12.42
N ASN A 125 -33.37 -0.28 11.53
CA ASN A 125 -33.02 -0.82 10.23
C ASN A 125 -32.36 0.25 9.35
N LEU A 126 -31.09 0.57 9.62
CA LEU A 126 -30.34 1.60 8.92
C LEU A 126 -30.00 1.04 7.55
N ALA A 127 -30.88 1.33 6.61
CA ALA A 127 -30.68 0.98 5.22
C ALA A 127 -29.37 1.65 4.72
N PRO A 128 -28.47 0.90 4.05
CA PRO A 128 -27.30 1.48 3.40
C PRO A 128 -27.71 2.65 2.51
N ARG A 129 -27.06 3.81 2.68
CA ARG A 129 -27.33 5.01 1.87
C ARG A 129 -26.66 4.94 0.49
N ALA A 130 -25.63 4.10 0.35
CA ALA A 130 -24.82 3.98 -0.85
C ALA A 130 -25.04 2.67 -1.61
N LYS A 131 -25.08 2.76 -2.95
CA LYS A 131 -24.97 1.60 -3.83
C LYS A 131 -23.50 1.33 -4.10
N ILE A 132 -22.99 0.21 -3.58
CA ILE A 132 -21.59 -0.16 -3.68
C ILE A 132 -21.48 -1.60 -4.16
N ASP A 133 -20.82 -1.73 -5.30
CA ASP A 133 -20.68 -2.97 -6.05
C ASP A 133 -19.20 -3.25 -6.33
N SER A 134 -18.89 -4.51 -6.64
CA SER A 134 -17.58 -4.93 -7.12
C SER A 134 -17.72 -5.60 -8.49
N GLU A 135 -16.79 -5.34 -9.41
CA GLU A 135 -16.80 -5.93 -10.76
C GLU A 135 -15.40 -6.36 -11.19
N SER A 136 -15.31 -7.46 -11.94
CA SER A 136 -14.03 -7.89 -12.52
C SER A 136 -13.52 -6.87 -13.53
N LEU A 137 -12.25 -6.50 -13.43
CA LEU A 137 -11.55 -5.69 -14.42
C LEU A 137 -10.71 -6.60 -15.30
N LEU A 138 -11.10 -6.71 -16.56
CA LEU A 138 -10.22 -7.22 -17.61
C LEU A 138 -9.30 -6.08 -18.04
N GLU A 139 -8.01 -6.24 -17.78
CA GLU A 139 -6.98 -5.29 -18.18
C GLU A 139 -6.06 -5.99 -19.18
N GLU A 140 -5.91 -5.41 -20.37
CA GLU A 140 -5.01 -5.95 -21.38
C GLU A 140 -3.59 -6.04 -20.81
N GLY A 141 -2.96 -7.20 -20.98
CA GLY A 141 -1.61 -7.44 -20.47
C GLY A 141 -1.51 -7.76 -18.97
N SER A 142 -2.61 -8.03 -18.26
CA SER A 142 -2.56 -8.42 -16.83
C SER A 142 -2.05 -9.84 -16.57
N GLY A 143 -1.61 -10.59 -17.58
CA GLY A 143 -1.00 -11.91 -17.41
C GLY A 143 -1.92 -12.96 -16.76
N GLY A 144 -3.25 -12.80 -16.86
CA GLY A 144 -4.20 -13.70 -16.23
C GLY A 144 -4.53 -13.38 -14.77
N HIS A 145 -3.93 -12.33 -14.18
CA HIS A 145 -4.30 -11.91 -12.83
C HIS A 145 -5.69 -11.27 -12.83
N HIS A 146 -6.55 -11.75 -11.92
CA HIS A 146 -7.90 -11.22 -11.73
C HIS A 146 -7.85 -9.92 -10.94
N HIS A 147 -8.30 -8.81 -11.53
CA HIS A 147 -8.47 -7.55 -10.82
C HIS A 147 -9.95 -7.30 -10.51
N GLN A 148 -10.22 -6.54 -9.46
CA GLN A 148 -11.58 -6.16 -9.07
C GLN A 148 -11.67 -4.65 -8.83
N ILE A 149 -12.69 -4.04 -9.41
CA ILE A 149 -13.02 -2.62 -9.22
C ILE A 149 -14.03 -2.53 -8.09
N ILE A 150 -13.80 -1.60 -7.16
CA ILE A 150 -14.85 -1.15 -6.23
C ILE A 150 -15.55 0.06 -6.84
N LYS A 151 -16.87 0.01 -6.94
CA LYS A 151 -17.69 1.08 -7.51
C LYS A 151 -18.62 1.70 -6.49
N LEU A 152 -18.73 3.02 -6.48
CA LEU A 152 -19.73 3.80 -5.75
C LEU A 152 -20.67 4.45 -6.76
N PHE A 153 -21.95 4.08 -6.72
CA PHE A 153 -22.96 4.56 -7.68
C PHE A 153 -22.54 4.41 -9.16
N GLY A 154 -21.76 3.36 -9.47
CA GLY A 154 -21.24 3.09 -10.81
C GLY A 154 -19.91 3.77 -11.16
N ILE A 155 -19.43 4.73 -10.35
CA ILE A 155 -18.12 5.36 -10.52
C ILE A 155 -17.05 4.49 -9.85
N ARG A 156 -15.89 4.34 -10.50
CA ARG A 156 -14.77 3.55 -9.96
C ARG A 156 -14.12 4.31 -8.81
N LEU A 157 -14.07 3.69 -7.63
CA LEU A 157 -13.36 4.23 -6.47
C LEU A 157 -11.88 3.85 -6.54
N PHE A 158 -11.58 2.56 -6.51
CA PHE A 158 -10.22 2.03 -6.63
C PHE A 158 -10.25 0.59 -7.16
N VAL A 159 -9.09 0.11 -7.60
CA VAL A 159 -8.90 -1.26 -8.08
C VAL A 159 -8.08 -2.07 -7.07
N LEU A 160 -8.61 -3.21 -6.68
CA LEU A 160 -7.93 -4.26 -5.92
C LEU A 160 -7.26 -5.22 -6.90
N ARG A 161 -5.98 -5.50 -6.67
CA ARG A 161 -5.15 -6.26 -7.62
C ARG A 161 -4.53 -7.50 -7.00
N ASP A 162 -4.50 -7.53 -5.67
CA ASP A 162 -4.00 -8.64 -4.88
C ASP A 162 -5.13 -9.23 -4.01
N GLU A 163 -5.01 -10.50 -3.64
CA GLU A 163 -5.99 -11.15 -2.77
C GLU A 163 -5.72 -10.89 -1.29
N GLY A 164 -4.51 -10.48 -0.92
CA GLY A 164 -4.10 -10.29 0.46
C GLY A 164 -4.32 -11.55 1.28
N GLY A 165 -5.02 -11.43 2.42
CA GLY A 165 -5.40 -12.57 3.26
C GLY A 165 -6.69 -13.29 2.85
N TYR A 166 -7.19 -13.08 1.62
CA TYR A 166 -8.47 -13.65 1.16
C TYR A 166 -8.25 -14.78 0.14
N PRO A 167 -9.22 -15.70 -0.04
CA PRO A 167 -9.09 -16.79 -1.01
C PRO A 167 -9.07 -16.38 -2.49
N SER A 168 -9.36 -15.11 -2.79
CA SER A 168 -9.26 -14.52 -4.13
C SER A 168 -9.46 -13.01 -4.07
N VAL A 169 -9.02 -12.30 -5.11
CA VAL A 169 -9.30 -10.86 -5.28
C VAL A 169 -10.81 -10.58 -5.31
N ALA A 170 -11.62 -11.47 -5.90
CA ALA A 170 -13.07 -11.37 -5.92
C ALA A 170 -13.69 -11.46 -4.52
N ALA A 171 -13.23 -12.41 -3.68
CA ALA A 171 -13.66 -12.52 -2.29
C ALA A 171 -13.29 -11.28 -1.48
N ARG A 172 -12.05 -10.79 -1.64
CA ARG A 172 -11.59 -9.54 -1.02
C ARG A 172 -12.48 -8.35 -1.42
N ALA A 173 -12.74 -8.19 -2.72
CA ALA A 173 -13.55 -7.09 -3.24
C ALA A 173 -14.99 -7.12 -2.73
N LYS A 174 -15.60 -8.31 -2.66
CA LYS A 174 -16.92 -8.49 -2.07
C LYS A 174 -16.94 -8.05 -0.61
N THR A 175 -15.97 -8.47 0.19
CA THR A 175 -15.86 -8.05 1.60
C THR A 175 -15.67 -6.55 1.74
N VAL A 176 -14.78 -5.93 0.94
CA VAL A 176 -14.57 -4.47 0.95
C VAL A 176 -15.87 -3.73 0.60
N ALA A 177 -16.59 -4.16 -0.43
CA ALA A 177 -17.87 -3.57 -0.82
C ALA A 177 -18.94 -3.71 0.29
N GLU A 178 -19.02 -4.85 0.96
CA GLU A 178 -19.91 -5.06 2.11
C GLU A 178 -19.59 -4.11 3.27
N ARG A 179 -18.31 -3.95 3.61
CA ARG A 179 -17.89 -3.06 4.71
C ARG A 179 -18.14 -1.60 4.39
N LEU A 180 -17.93 -1.18 3.14
CA LEU A 180 -18.30 0.15 2.67
C LEU A 180 -19.83 0.38 2.71
N ARG A 181 -20.65 -0.61 2.32
CA ARG A 181 -22.12 -0.50 2.45
C ARG A 181 -22.53 -0.30 3.91
N THR A 182 -21.92 -1.05 4.83
CA THR A 182 -22.14 -0.89 6.27
C THR A 182 -21.72 0.50 6.76
N ALA A 183 -20.55 0.98 6.35
CA ALA A 183 -20.09 2.33 6.68
C ALA A 183 -21.05 3.41 6.16
N SER A 184 -21.70 3.20 5.01
CA SER A 184 -22.64 4.17 4.43
C SER A 184 -23.93 4.35 5.22
N ALA A 185 -24.21 3.46 6.17
CA ALA A 185 -25.40 3.54 7.03
C ALA A 185 -25.24 4.55 8.17
N VAL A 186 -24.02 5.01 8.44
CA VAL A 186 -23.67 5.89 9.57
C VAL A 186 -22.76 7.03 9.12
N ASP A 187 -22.69 8.09 9.92
CA ASP A 187 -21.80 9.22 9.66
C ASP A 187 -20.41 8.94 10.26
N GLY A 188 -19.36 9.36 9.56
CA GLY A 188 -17.98 9.05 9.95
C GLY A 188 -16.99 9.52 8.90
N GLN A 189 -15.74 9.08 9.05
CA GLN A 189 -14.61 9.50 8.21
C GLN A 189 -13.67 8.34 7.94
N PHE A 190 -13.07 8.31 6.75
CA PHE A 190 -12.01 7.37 6.44
C PHE A 190 -10.68 7.90 6.97
N ARG A 191 -9.85 7.00 7.49
CA ARG A 191 -8.49 7.32 7.94
C ARG A 191 -7.54 6.19 7.57
N PRO A 192 -6.28 6.48 7.21
CA PRO A 192 -5.24 5.47 7.22
C PRO A 192 -4.96 5.06 8.67
N ALA A 193 -4.60 3.80 8.87
CA ALA A 193 -4.16 3.29 10.16
C ALA A 193 -3.15 2.15 9.96
N HIS A 194 -2.34 1.89 10.98
CA HIS A 194 -1.44 0.74 11.02
C HIS A 194 -1.94 -0.25 12.07
N VAL A 195 -2.35 -1.45 11.63
CA VAL A 195 -3.00 -2.46 12.49
C VAL A 195 -2.28 -3.78 12.32
N ALA A 196 -1.70 -4.29 13.41
CA ALA A 196 -1.02 -5.59 13.47
C ALA A 196 0.03 -5.79 12.35
N GLY A 197 0.82 -4.75 12.06
CA GLY A 197 1.86 -4.82 11.03
C GLY A 197 1.37 -4.57 9.59
N SER A 198 0.08 -4.28 9.39
CA SER A 198 -0.50 -3.99 8.07
C SER A 198 -1.00 -2.55 8.01
N ASP A 199 -0.78 -1.89 6.88
CA ASP A 199 -1.36 -0.59 6.57
C ASP A 199 -2.79 -0.79 6.05
N VAL A 200 -3.74 -0.08 6.65
CA VAL A 200 -5.16 -0.28 6.41
C VAL A 200 -5.89 1.04 6.24
N VAL A 201 -7.05 1.00 5.58
CA VAL A 201 -8.04 2.07 5.64
C VAL A 201 -9.13 1.66 6.61
N ILE A 202 -9.42 2.50 7.59
CA ILE A 202 -10.54 2.33 8.53
C ILE A 202 -11.58 3.42 8.31
N PHE A 203 -12.82 3.14 8.68
CA PHE A 203 -13.88 4.13 8.81
C PHE A 203 -14.20 4.34 10.29
N ALA A 204 -13.96 5.55 10.81
CA ALA A 204 -14.24 5.92 12.19
C ALA A 204 -15.62 6.58 12.29
N VAL A 205 -16.52 5.98 13.06
CA VAL A 205 -17.91 6.45 13.22
C VAL A 205 -17.94 7.67 14.13
N SER A 206 -18.54 8.77 13.65
CA SER A 206 -18.57 10.05 14.35
C SER A 206 -19.20 9.94 15.74
N GLY A 207 -18.56 10.55 16.74
CA GLY A 207 -19.04 10.56 18.13
C GLY A 207 -18.87 9.24 18.88
N THR A 208 -18.14 8.26 18.33
CA THR A 208 -17.92 6.96 18.97
C THR A 208 -16.46 6.53 18.87
N THR A 209 -16.07 5.48 19.60
CA THR A 209 -14.78 4.78 19.44
C THR A 209 -14.84 3.65 18.40
N GLN A 210 -15.99 3.47 17.75
CA GLN A 210 -16.21 2.39 16.81
C GLN A 210 -15.48 2.66 15.50
N THR A 211 -14.77 1.65 15.02
CA THR A 211 -14.10 1.68 13.72
C THR A 211 -14.51 0.46 12.90
N VAL A 212 -14.53 0.62 11.57
CA VAL A 212 -14.76 -0.46 10.61
C VAL A 212 -13.52 -0.58 9.75
N LEU A 213 -12.87 -1.74 9.73
CA LEU A 213 -11.76 -2.02 8.82
C LEU A 213 -12.26 -2.05 7.38
N VAL A 214 -11.99 -1.05 6.56
CA VAL A 214 -12.50 -1.01 5.17
C VAL A 214 -11.69 -1.96 4.29
N VAL A 215 -10.39 -1.75 4.22
CA VAL A 215 -9.46 -2.53 3.38
C VAL A 215 -8.07 -2.56 4.01
N SER A 216 -7.39 -3.71 3.92
CA SER A 216 -5.96 -3.82 4.21
C SER A 216 -5.17 -3.70 2.92
N VAL A 217 -4.07 -2.98 2.91
CA VAL A 217 -3.25 -2.70 1.73
C VAL A 217 -2.03 -3.64 1.72
N SER A 218 -1.90 -4.47 0.69
CA SER A 218 -0.73 -5.36 0.56
C SER A 218 0.43 -4.69 -0.17
N ALA A 219 1.63 -5.26 -0.03
CA ALA A 219 2.80 -4.84 -0.80
C ALA A 219 2.59 -5.00 -2.32
N GLN A 220 1.82 -6.01 -2.72
CA GLN A 220 1.47 -6.29 -4.11
C GLN A 220 0.52 -5.22 -4.68
N ASP A 221 -0.46 -4.75 -3.91
CA ASP A 221 -1.29 -3.60 -4.31
C ASP A 221 -0.41 -2.36 -4.53
N ALA A 222 0.44 -2.04 -3.56
CA ALA A 222 1.34 -0.89 -3.63
C ALA A 222 2.27 -0.96 -4.85
N SER A 223 2.90 -2.13 -5.09
CA SER A 223 3.73 -2.39 -6.27
C SER A 223 2.95 -2.23 -7.59
N ALA A 224 1.70 -2.69 -7.64
CA ALA A 224 0.86 -2.56 -8.83
C ALA A 224 0.47 -1.10 -9.11
N TYR A 225 0.24 -0.29 -8.09
CA TYR A 225 0.02 1.15 -8.24
C TYR A 225 1.32 1.87 -8.61
N GLN A 226 2.46 1.49 -8.04
CA GLN A 226 3.77 2.04 -8.42
C GLN A 226 4.05 1.89 -9.92
N ARG A 227 3.79 0.71 -10.49
CA ARG A 227 3.98 0.48 -11.94
C ARG A 227 3.17 1.43 -12.82
N ARG A 228 1.95 1.79 -12.40
CA ARG A 228 1.05 2.68 -13.16
C ARG A 228 1.28 4.15 -12.90
N SER A 229 1.70 4.46 -11.68
CA SER A 229 1.93 5.82 -11.25
C SER A 229 3.30 6.33 -11.69
N GLY A 230 4.25 5.44 -12.02
CA GLY A 230 5.62 5.83 -12.37
C GLY A 230 6.43 6.36 -11.18
N ARG A 231 5.91 6.23 -9.96
CA ARG A 231 6.54 6.66 -8.71
C ARG A 231 6.58 5.52 -7.69
N GLN A 232 7.45 5.65 -6.70
CA GLN A 232 7.44 4.74 -5.56
C GLN A 232 6.11 4.86 -4.81
N VAL A 233 5.46 3.72 -4.56
CA VAL A 233 4.22 3.63 -3.78
C VAL A 233 4.43 2.57 -2.70
N THR A 234 4.37 2.99 -1.44
CA THR A 234 4.40 2.11 -0.27
C THR A 234 2.97 1.75 0.16
N PRO A 235 2.76 0.68 0.95
CA PRO A 235 1.44 0.34 1.48
C PRO A 235 0.81 1.48 2.31
N ASP A 236 1.59 2.11 3.20
CA ASP A 236 1.18 3.32 3.95
C ASP A 236 0.74 4.48 3.04
N LEU A 237 1.53 4.83 2.02
CA LEU A 237 1.17 5.89 1.06
C LEU A 237 -0.14 5.55 0.33
N LEU A 238 -0.31 4.28 -0.07
CA LEU A 238 -1.52 3.84 -0.76
C LEU A 238 -2.74 3.80 0.18
N ALA A 239 -2.56 3.44 1.46
CA ALA A 239 -3.62 3.51 2.46
C ALA A 239 -4.07 4.96 2.70
N ALA A 240 -3.13 5.90 2.85
CA ALA A 240 -3.44 7.32 2.96
C ALA A 240 -4.18 7.83 1.71
N TYR A 241 -3.68 7.47 0.51
CA TYR A 241 -4.32 7.84 -0.74
C TYR A 241 -5.75 7.31 -0.86
N TRP A 242 -5.97 6.01 -0.63
CA TRP A 242 -7.30 5.40 -0.68
C TRP A 242 -8.25 5.98 0.36
N SER A 243 -7.76 6.31 1.56
CA SER A 243 -8.54 7.01 2.58
C SER A 243 -9.04 8.37 2.10
N ASN A 244 -8.18 9.16 1.46
CA ASN A 244 -8.51 10.50 0.98
C ASN A 244 -9.45 10.45 -0.21
N LEU A 245 -9.20 9.53 -1.14
CA LEU A 245 -10.07 9.27 -2.27
C LEU A 245 -11.47 8.83 -1.82
N LEU A 246 -11.54 7.90 -0.86
CA LEU A 246 -12.81 7.49 -0.27
C LEU A 246 -13.52 8.66 0.39
N THR A 247 -12.82 9.47 1.20
CA THR A 247 -13.38 10.63 1.90
C THR A 247 -14.03 11.61 0.93
N ASP A 248 -13.32 12.03 -0.12
CA ASP A 248 -13.85 13.00 -1.08
C ASP A 248 -15.06 12.45 -1.86
N TYR A 249 -14.98 11.21 -2.35
CA TYR A 249 -16.13 10.59 -3.01
C TYR A 249 -17.33 10.43 -2.06
N TRP A 250 -17.11 10.10 -0.79
CA TRP A 250 -18.17 10.00 0.22
C TRP A 250 -18.83 11.36 0.48
N SER A 251 -18.03 12.41 0.64
CA SER A 251 -18.49 13.77 0.86
C SER A 251 -19.34 14.28 -0.31
N ILE A 252 -18.90 14.02 -1.55
CA ILE A 252 -19.67 14.39 -2.74
C ILE A 252 -20.97 13.58 -2.82
N ALA A 253 -20.87 12.25 -2.73
CA ALA A 253 -21.97 11.35 -3.06
C ALA A 253 -23.05 11.25 -1.97
N LEU A 254 -22.66 11.34 -0.69
CA LEU A 254 -23.57 11.20 0.45
C LEU A 254 -23.76 12.52 1.20
N GLY A 255 -22.72 13.35 1.27
CA GLY A 255 -22.77 14.63 1.97
C GLY A 255 -23.24 15.80 1.11
N SER A 256 -23.19 15.69 -0.22
CA SER A 256 -23.30 16.85 -1.13
C SER A 256 -22.37 18.00 -0.71
N GLN A 257 -21.15 17.64 -0.31
CA GLN A 257 -20.06 18.54 0.09
C GLN A 257 -18.94 18.51 -0.96
N PRO A 258 -18.24 19.64 -1.17
CA PRO A 258 -17.10 19.67 -2.07
C PRO A 258 -15.98 18.74 -1.58
N PRO A 259 -15.14 18.22 -2.49
CA PRO A 259 -13.93 17.51 -2.10
C PRO A 259 -12.98 18.47 -1.37
N ASP A 260 -12.23 17.94 -0.41
CA ASP A 260 -11.30 18.72 0.40
C ASP A 260 -9.87 18.17 0.31
N ARG A 261 -9.75 16.83 0.30
CA ARG A 261 -8.47 16.14 0.51
C ARG A 261 -7.62 16.12 -0.74
N LEU A 262 -8.21 15.76 -1.87
CA LEU A 262 -7.54 15.62 -3.16
C LEU A 262 -7.76 16.83 -4.06
N ALA A 263 -8.64 17.77 -3.69
CA ALA A 263 -8.96 18.95 -4.50
C ALA A 263 -7.74 19.84 -4.81
N MET A 264 -6.67 19.77 -3.99
CA MET A 264 -5.43 20.51 -4.23
C MET A 264 -4.48 19.84 -5.24
N LEU A 265 -4.75 18.59 -5.64
CA LEU A 265 -4.00 17.88 -6.67
C LEU A 265 -4.54 18.25 -8.05
N HIS A 266 -3.69 18.19 -9.07
CA HIS A 266 -4.11 18.50 -10.44
C HIS A 266 -5.25 17.59 -10.91
N GLU A 267 -5.21 16.31 -10.55
CA GLU A 267 -6.25 15.34 -10.84
C GLU A 267 -7.51 15.53 -9.96
N GLY A 268 -7.39 16.29 -8.87
CA GLY A 268 -8.49 16.66 -7.97
C GLY A 268 -9.49 17.65 -8.56
N ASP A 269 -9.09 18.44 -9.56
CA ASP A 269 -9.99 19.35 -10.29
C ASP A 269 -11.21 18.60 -10.87
N ALA A 270 -11.01 17.34 -11.27
CA ALA A 270 -12.09 16.51 -11.79
C ALA A 270 -13.13 16.14 -10.71
N LEU A 271 -12.71 15.97 -9.46
CA LEU A 271 -13.62 15.75 -8.32
C LEU A 271 -14.42 17.03 -8.03
N GLN A 272 -13.78 18.20 -8.09
CA GLN A 272 -14.48 19.47 -7.91
C GLN A 272 -15.53 19.68 -9.02
N LYS A 273 -15.17 19.41 -10.28
CA LYS A 273 -16.13 19.48 -11.39
C LYS A 273 -17.26 18.48 -11.27
N LEU A 274 -17.00 17.28 -10.74
CA LEU A 274 -18.03 16.29 -10.44
C LEU A 274 -19.02 16.84 -9.39
N TYR A 275 -18.50 17.49 -8.34
CA TYR A 275 -19.32 18.15 -7.32
C TYR A 275 -20.15 19.30 -7.90
N ASP A 276 -19.54 20.20 -8.65
CA ASP A 276 -20.22 21.36 -9.26
C ASP A 276 -21.32 20.93 -10.24
N GLY A 277 -21.15 19.77 -10.88
CA GLY A 277 -22.13 19.16 -11.78
C GLY A 277 -23.30 18.47 -11.09
N LEU A 278 -23.35 18.40 -9.75
CA LEU A 278 -24.45 17.77 -9.03
C LEU A 278 -25.75 18.58 -9.16
N ASP A 279 -26.74 17.98 -9.82
CA ASP A 279 -28.09 18.54 -9.90
C ASP A 279 -28.86 18.27 -8.60
N LYS A 280 -28.97 19.30 -7.76
CA LYS A 280 -29.66 19.24 -6.47
C LYS A 280 -31.17 18.99 -6.60
N SER A 281 -31.76 19.12 -7.79
CA SER A 281 -33.17 18.80 -8.04
C SER A 281 -33.44 17.29 -8.16
N ILE A 282 -32.41 16.46 -8.32
CA ILE A 282 -32.54 15.01 -8.39
C ILE A 282 -32.49 14.41 -6.98
N ASP A 283 -33.60 13.92 -6.45
CA ASP A 283 -33.68 13.38 -5.07
C ASP A 283 -32.84 12.11 -4.83
N ASN A 284 -32.62 11.31 -5.87
CA ASN A 284 -31.88 10.05 -5.76
C ASN A 284 -30.36 10.28 -5.93
N ASN A 285 -29.58 10.04 -4.89
CA ASN A 285 -28.11 10.21 -4.90
C ASN A 285 -27.42 9.42 -6.03
N THR A 286 -27.90 8.21 -6.36
CA THR A 286 -27.34 7.41 -7.46
C THR A 286 -27.54 8.11 -8.80
N ALA A 287 -28.78 8.53 -9.08
CA ALA A 287 -29.11 9.22 -10.33
C ALA A 287 -28.42 10.57 -10.42
N ARG A 288 -28.34 11.31 -9.30
CA ARG A 288 -27.65 12.60 -9.21
C ARG A 288 -26.18 12.48 -9.56
N LEU A 289 -25.46 11.56 -8.91
CA LEU A 289 -24.03 11.38 -9.14
C LEU A 289 -23.73 10.81 -10.52
N ALA A 290 -24.55 9.85 -11.00
CA ALA A 290 -24.41 9.30 -12.34
C ALA A 290 -24.63 10.36 -13.43
N SER A 291 -25.64 11.23 -13.26
CA SER A 291 -25.92 12.35 -14.16
C SER A 291 -24.75 13.35 -14.18
N ALA A 292 -24.24 13.72 -13.00
CA ALA A 292 -23.07 14.60 -12.90
C ALA A 292 -21.82 13.99 -13.57
N PHE A 293 -21.57 12.71 -13.36
CA PHE A 293 -20.44 12.03 -14.02
C PHE A 293 -20.60 11.98 -15.55
N GLN A 294 -21.81 11.72 -16.05
CA GLN A 294 -22.08 11.67 -17.49
C GLN A 294 -21.99 13.05 -18.16
N SER A 295 -22.30 14.13 -17.46
CA SER A 295 -22.21 15.50 -17.99
C SER A 295 -20.77 16.03 -18.07
N LEU A 296 -19.83 15.42 -17.35
CA LEU A 296 -18.41 15.80 -17.40
C LEU A 296 -17.82 15.66 -18.82
N PRO A 297 -16.91 16.55 -19.24
CA PRO A 297 -16.09 16.33 -20.42
C PRO A 297 -15.34 15.00 -20.34
N LYS A 298 -15.06 14.39 -21.49
CA LYS A 298 -14.35 13.10 -21.55
C LYS A 298 -13.04 13.12 -20.75
N GLN A 299 -12.26 14.18 -20.88
CA GLN A 299 -10.99 14.35 -20.17
C GLN A 299 -11.16 14.26 -18.64
N GLU A 300 -12.19 14.89 -18.08
CA GLU A 300 -12.42 14.86 -16.63
C GLU A 300 -12.88 13.48 -16.17
N ARG A 301 -13.70 12.78 -16.97
CA ARG A 301 -14.02 11.38 -16.69
C ARG A 301 -12.77 10.50 -16.71
N ASP A 302 -11.88 10.72 -17.67
CA ASP A 302 -10.62 9.99 -17.76
C ASP A 302 -9.71 10.28 -16.54
N HIS A 303 -9.66 11.54 -16.06
CA HIS A 303 -8.98 11.88 -14.80
C HIS A 303 -9.59 11.17 -13.58
N LEU A 304 -10.92 11.13 -13.45
CA LEU A 304 -11.58 10.39 -12.36
C LEU A 304 -11.28 8.88 -12.43
N LEU A 305 -11.23 8.30 -13.63
CA LEU A 305 -10.83 6.91 -13.82
C LEU A 305 -9.35 6.69 -13.47
N GLN A 306 -8.49 7.67 -13.76
CA GLN A 306 -7.07 7.62 -13.46
C GLN A 306 -6.80 7.63 -11.96
N LEU A 307 -7.57 8.41 -11.18
CA LEU A 307 -7.51 8.41 -9.71
C LEU A 307 -7.76 7.01 -9.13
N ALA A 308 -8.61 6.20 -9.76
CA ALA A 308 -8.92 4.85 -9.29
C ALA A 308 -7.81 3.82 -9.56
N ILE A 309 -6.81 4.13 -10.40
CA ILE A 309 -5.80 3.15 -10.85
C ILE A 309 -4.35 3.60 -10.63
N SER A 310 -4.13 4.83 -10.20
CA SER A 310 -2.80 5.41 -9.96
C SER A 310 -2.82 6.39 -8.80
N VAL A 311 -1.66 6.58 -8.17
CA VAL A 311 -1.42 7.60 -7.15
C VAL A 311 -0.83 8.83 -7.86
N PRO A 312 -1.49 10.00 -7.79
CA PRO A 312 -0.96 11.24 -8.36
C PRO A 312 0.46 11.56 -7.89
N HIS A 313 1.28 12.18 -8.74
CA HIS A 313 2.67 12.52 -8.41
C HIS A 313 2.77 13.55 -7.27
N GLY A 314 1.79 14.44 -7.16
CA GLY A 314 1.75 15.45 -6.10
C GLY A 314 1.26 14.96 -4.74
N PHE A 315 0.73 13.73 -4.66
CA PHE A 315 0.17 13.23 -3.40
C PHE A 315 1.27 12.80 -2.42
N ASN A 316 1.22 13.31 -1.18
CA ASN A 316 2.13 12.92 -0.10
C ASN A 316 1.33 12.68 1.20
N ALA A 317 1.62 11.59 1.91
CA ALA A 317 0.93 11.25 3.16
C ALA A 317 1.28 12.19 4.33
N ALA A 318 2.42 12.90 4.27
CA ALA A 318 2.93 13.70 5.39
C ALA A 318 2.18 15.04 5.59
N ASP A 319 1.53 15.56 4.56
CA ASP A 319 1.01 16.93 4.57
C ASP A 319 -0.30 17.07 5.40
N GLU A 320 -0.96 15.97 5.76
CA GLU A 320 -2.24 16.01 6.47
C GLU A 320 -2.14 16.03 8.00
N HIS A 321 -1.00 15.65 8.57
CA HIS A 321 -0.84 15.56 10.03
C HIS A 321 -0.22 16.80 10.68
N THR A 322 0.25 17.77 9.90
CA THR A 322 0.94 18.95 10.43
C THR A 322 0.02 20.13 10.76
N SER A 323 -1.27 20.06 10.44
CA SER A 323 -2.18 21.22 10.51
C SER A 323 -3.01 21.32 11.79
N GLU A 324 -2.99 20.30 12.67
CA GLU A 324 -3.65 20.35 13.99
C GLU A 324 -2.61 20.47 15.11
N THR A 325 -1.99 21.65 15.22
CA THR A 325 -1.40 22.06 16.49
C THR A 325 -2.34 23.11 17.10
N PRO A 326 -3.00 22.84 18.24
CA PRO A 326 -3.98 23.75 18.85
C PRO A 326 -3.38 25.04 19.39
#